data_AF-A0A428DT09-F1
#
_entry.id   AF-A0A428DT09-F1
#
_cell.length_a   1.000
_cell.length_b   1.000
_cell.length_c   1.000
_cell.angle_alpha   90.00
_cell.angle_beta   90.00
_cell.angle_gamma   90.00
#
_symmetry.space_group_name_H-M   'P 1'
#
loop_
_entity.id
_entity.type
_entity.pdbx_description
1 polymer ?
#
loop_
_entity_poly.entity_id
_entity_poly.type
_entity_poly.pdbx_seq_one_letter_code
_entity_poly.pdbx_strand_id
1 'polypeptide(L)'
;MKNKQLIKLVGYSFLVFFLALIQLSQGVDANTISAGSGNRIHFINTKAKSGSDAILLESNGHYALIDMGEDYDFPDGSDPRYPSRWGISMRNYQVLEDRLIRHLDEIGVKKLDFIIGTHVHSDHIGGAD
;
A
#
# COMPACT_ATOMS: atom_id res chain seq x y z
N MET A 1 -56.09 14.85 39.25
CA MET A 1 -54.91 14.03 39.61
C MET A 1 -54.85 12.66 38.93
N LYS A 2 -55.98 12.02 38.57
CA LYS A 2 -56.03 10.69 37.92
C LYS A 2 -55.35 10.59 36.53
N ASN A 3 -55.41 11.64 35.71
CA ASN A 3 -54.85 11.61 34.35
C ASN A 3 -53.31 11.58 34.31
N LYS A 4 -52.63 12.13 35.33
CA LYS A 4 -51.16 12.12 35.39
C LYS A 4 -50.59 10.72 35.61
N GLN A 5 -51.30 9.86 36.34
CA GLN A 5 -50.90 8.46 36.53
C GLN A 5 -51.16 7.63 35.27
N LEU A 6 -52.29 7.87 34.59
CA LEU A 6 -52.61 7.20 33.33
C LEU A 6 -51.58 7.52 32.23
N ILE A 7 -51.19 8.80 32.09
CA ILE A 7 -50.17 9.23 31.12
C ILE A 7 -48.81 8.56 31.40
N LYS A 8 -48.43 8.43 32.69
CA LYS A 8 -47.20 7.71 33.07
C LYS A 8 -47.27 6.23 32.71
N LEU A 9 -48.40 5.58 32.98
CA LEU A 9 -48.60 4.16 32.66
C LEU A 9 -48.53 3.89 31.15
N VAL A 10 -49.15 4.76 30.34
CA VAL A 10 -49.06 4.69 28.88
C VAL A 10 -47.61 4.90 28.41
N GLY A 11 -46.91 5.87 29.00
CA GLY A 11 -45.50 6.10 28.70
C GLY A 11 -44.59 4.91 29.04
N TYR A 12 -44.80 4.27 30.19
CA TYR A 12 -44.05 3.07 30.57
C TYR A 12 -44.36 1.88 29.66
N SER A 13 -45.63 1.70 29.27
CA SER A 13 -46.02 0.67 28.32
C SER A 13 -45.34 0.87 26.95
N PHE A 14 -45.32 2.12 26.46
CA PHE A 14 -44.60 2.47 25.23
C PHE A 14 -43.10 2.21 25.33
N LEU A 15 -42.48 2.55 26.47
CA LEU A 15 -41.05 2.33 26.69
C LEU A 15 -40.70 0.83 26.69
N VAL A 16 -41.50 0.01 27.37
CA VAL A 16 -41.30 -1.45 27.41
C VAL A 16 -41.49 -2.04 26.02
N PHE A 17 -42.50 -1.59 25.27
CA PHE A 17 -42.72 -2.02 23.89
C PHE A 17 -41.53 -1.66 22.99
N PHE A 18 -40.99 -0.45 23.12
CA PHE A 18 -39.84 0.01 22.36
C PHE A 18 -38.57 -0.79 22.68
N LEU A 19 -38.34 -1.11 23.96
CA LEU A 19 -37.22 -1.96 24.39
C LEU A 19 -37.34 -3.39 23.86
N ALA A 20 -38.55 -3.94 23.83
CA ALA A 20 -38.81 -5.25 23.24
C ALA A 20 -38.53 -5.26 21.73
N LEU A 21 -38.92 -4.20 21.00
CA LEU A 21 -38.63 -4.06 19.57
C LEU A 21 -37.12 -4.03 19.27
N ILE A 22 -36.31 -3.40 20.13
CA ILE A 22 -34.84 -3.40 19.98
C ILE A 22 -34.27 -4.80 20.19
N GLN A 23 -34.75 -5.56 21.17
CA GLN A 23 -34.30 -6.95 21.39
C GLN A 23 -34.72 -7.90 20.27
N LEU A 24 -35.84 -7.63 19.61
CA LEU A 24 -36.34 -8.37 18.44
C LEU A 24 -35.69 -7.93 17.12
N SER A 25 -34.98 -6.80 17.11
CA SER A 25 -34.23 -6.37 15.94
C SER A 25 -33.04 -7.31 15.76
N GLN A 26 -33.10 -8.12 14.71
CA GLN A 26 -31.95 -8.91 14.27
C GLN A 26 -30.90 -7.92 13.77
N GLY A 27 -29.71 -7.93 14.36
CA GLY A 27 -28.56 -7.21 13.82
C GLY A 27 -28.29 -7.74 12.43
N VAL A 28 -28.48 -6.90 11.40
CA VAL A 28 -27.97 -7.20 10.08
C VAL A 28 -26.51 -6.78 10.13
N ASP A 29 -25.62 -7.73 10.35
CA ASP A 29 -24.21 -7.53 10.05
C ASP A 29 -24.15 -7.33 8.54
N ALA A 30 -23.88 -6.09 8.12
CA ALA A 30 -23.44 -5.87 6.76
C ALA A 30 -22.15 -6.68 6.62
N ASN A 31 -22.18 -7.71 5.77
CA ASN A 31 -20.94 -8.21 5.19
C ASN A 31 -20.38 -7.05 4.36
N THR A 32 -19.63 -6.16 5.02
CA THR A 32 -18.61 -5.38 4.35
C THR A 32 -17.64 -6.42 3.83
N ILE A 33 -17.88 -6.85 2.59
CA ILE A 33 -16.79 -7.21 1.71
C ILE A 33 -15.97 -5.92 1.66
N SER A 34 -15.01 -5.77 2.58
CA SER A 34 -13.87 -4.91 2.34
C SER A 34 -13.44 -5.30 0.94
N ALA A 35 -13.46 -4.37 0.00
CA ALA A 35 -12.89 -4.63 -1.30
C ALA A 35 -11.46 -5.12 -1.01
N GLY A 36 -11.25 -6.45 -1.03
CA GLY A 36 -9.96 -7.05 -0.75
C GLY A 36 -8.97 -6.31 -1.63
N SER A 37 -7.86 -5.84 -1.05
CA SER A 37 -6.93 -4.89 -1.66
C SER A 37 -6.86 -5.13 -3.18
N GLY A 38 -7.45 -4.20 -3.94
CA GLY A 38 -7.72 -4.43 -5.36
C GLY A 38 -6.44 -4.74 -6.12
N ASN A 39 -6.55 -5.54 -7.18
CA ASN A 39 -5.38 -5.84 -8.03
C ASN A 39 -4.91 -4.58 -8.74
N ARG A 40 -3.66 -4.19 -8.53
CA ARG A 40 -3.07 -2.95 -9.06
C ARG A 40 -1.65 -3.21 -9.56
N ILE A 41 -1.29 -2.47 -10.61
CA ILE A 41 0.09 -2.32 -11.05
C ILE A 41 0.49 -0.87 -10.83
N HIS A 42 1.59 -0.65 -10.15
CA HIS A 42 2.11 0.66 -9.79
C HIS A 42 3.44 0.87 -10.50
N PHE A 43 3.42 1.67 -11.55
CA PHE A 43 4.67 2.13 -12.20
C PHE A 43 5.25 3.27 -11.38
N ILE A 44 6.46 3.10 -10.85
CA ILE A 44 7.14 4.17 -10.14
C ILE A 44 7.62 5.19 -11.16
N ASN A 45 7.13 6.42 -11.03
CA ASN A 45 7.48 7.47 -11.96
C ASN A 45 8.98 7.78 -11.89
N THR A 46 9.62 7.87 -13.05
CA THR A 46 11.01 8.28 -13.17
C THR A 46 11.22 9.74 -12.77
N LYS A 47 12.44 10.05 -12.31
CA LYS A 47 12.90 11.43 -12.23
C LYS A 47 13.57 11.80 -13.56
N ALA A 48 13.24 12.99 -14.08
CA ALA A 48 13.69 13.43 -15.39
C ALA A 48 13.36 12.41 -16.51
N LYS A 49 14.12 12.41 -17.61
CA LYS A 49 13.99 11.43 -18.70
C LYS A 49 15.04 10.32 -18.55
N SER A 50 15.16 9.73 -17.36
CA SER A 50 16.21 8.74 -17.05
C SER A 50 16.00 7.41 -17.77
N GLY A 51 14.75 6.96 -17.92
CA GLY A 51 14.44 5.63 -18.43
C GLY A 51 14.91 4.58 -17.42
N SER A 52 14.14 4.38 -16.37
CA SER A 52 14.43 3.44 -15.28
C SER A 52 13.11 2.81 -14.85
N ASP A 53 13.13 1.52 -14.55
CA ASP A 53 11.92 0.76 -14.26
C ASP A 53 11.92 0.25 -12.82
N ALA A 54 10.84 0.56 -12.10
CA ALA A 54 10.48 -0.06 -10.84
C ALA A 54 8.96 -0.21 -10.81
N ILE A 55 8.46 -1.43 -10.63
CA ILE A 55 7.05 -1.75 -10.75
C ILE A 55 6.59 -2.57 -9.56
N LEU A 56 5.62 -2.05 -8.81
CA LEU A 56 4.97 -2.78 -7.73
C LEU A 56 3.69 -3.46 -8.24
N LEU A 57 3.61 -4.77 -8.04
CA LEU A 57 2.41 -5.56 -8.17
C LEU A 57 1.71 -5.62 -6.81
N GLU A 58 0.41 -5.36 -6.79
CA GLU A 58 -0.45 -5.53 -5.64
C GLU A 58 -1.60 -6.48 -6.02
N SER A 59 -1.81 -7.52 -5.22
CA SER A 59 -2.92 -8.46 -5.39
C SER A 59 -3.40 -8.99 -4.06
N ASN A 60 -4.62 -8.60 -3.64
CA ASN A 60 -5.25 -9.11 -2.42
C ASN A 60 -4.36 -9.01 -1.16
N GLY A 61 -3.70 -7.87 -0.98
CA GLY A 61 -2.77 -7.62 0.14
C GLY A 61 -1.39 -8.26 0.00
N HIS A 62 -1.14 -8.98 -1.10
CA HIS A 62 0.18 -9.46 -1.48
C HIS A 62 0.87 -8.44 -2.39
N TYR A 63 2.19 -8.35 -2.24
CA TYR A 63 3.01 -7.39 -2.95
C TYR A 63 4.21 -8.08 -3.58
N ALA A 64 4.58 -7.68 -4.78
CA ALA A 64 5.79 -8.14 -5.46
C ALA A 64 6.39 -7.03 -6.32
N LEU A 65 7.69 -7.10 -6.61
CA LEU A 65 8.36 -6.14 -7.48
C LEU A 65 8.76 -6.78 -8.81
N ILE A 66 8.65 -6.00 -9.89
CA ILE A 66 9.37 -6.21 -11.15
C ILE A 66 10.29 -5.01 -11.30
N ASP A 67 11.60 -5.26 -11.25
CA ASP A 67 12.67 -4.27 -11.15
C ASP A 67 12.53 -3.30 -9.95
N MET A 68 13.60 -2.61 -9.60
CA MET A 68 13.70 -1.73 -8.44
C MET A 68 14.28 -0.35 -8.75
N GLY A 69 14.53 -0.09 -10.02
CA GLY A 69 15.00 1.21 -10.49
C GLY A 69 16.44 1.51 -10.11
N GLU A 70 16.90 2.67 -10.57
CA GLU A 70 18.21 3.23 -10.25
C GLU A 70 18.33 3.58 -8.75
N ASP A 71 19.49 3.29 -8.17
CA ASP A 71 19.88 3.57 -6.79
C ASP A 71 20.99 4.64 -6.67
N TYR A 72 21.38 4.96 -5.44
CA TYR A 72 22.43 5.95 -5.18
C TYR A 72 23.86 5.38 -5.21
N ASP A 73 24.04 4.07 -5.10
CA ASP A 73 25.35 3.43 -5.11
C ASP A 73 25.86 3.23 -6.54
N PHE A 74 27.19 3.21 -6.69
CA PHE A 74 27.85 2.94 -7.95
C PHE A 74 29.33 2.63 -7.72
N PRO A 75 29.94 1.78 -8.55
CA PRO A 75 31.36 1.48 -8.38
C PRO A 75 32.24 2.67 -8.76
N ASP A 76 33.03 3.14 -7.79
CA ASP A 76 34.02 4.21 -7.94
C ASP A 76 35.39 3.72 -8.46
N GLY A 77 35.55 2.39 -8.58
CA GLY A 77 36.77 1.74 -9.03
C GLY A 77 37.78 1.40 -7.93
N SER A 78 37.43 1.60 -6.65
CA SER A 78 38.26 1.17 -5.51
C SER A 78 38.42 -0.35 -5.42
N ASP A 79 37.38 -1.11 -5.78
CA ASP A 79 37.45 -2.56 -5.97
C ASP A 79 37.77 -2.90 -7.44
N PRO A 80 38.89 -3.57 -7.74
CA PRO A 80 39.27 -3.92 -9.11
C PRO A 80 38.27 -4.87 -9.81
N ARG A 81 37.39 -5.55 -9.08
CA ARG A 81 36.28 -6.35 -9.65
C ARG A 81 35.19 -5.46 -10.27
N TYR A 82 35.05 -4.24 -9.76
CA TYR A 82 34.08 -3.24 -10.19
C TYR A 82 34.80 -1.93 -10.57
N PRO A 83 35.59 -1.93 -11.66
CA PRO A 83 36.31 -0.72 -12.06
C PRO A 83 35.34 0.38 -12.51
N SER A 84 35.73 1.63 -12.32
CA SER A 84 35.01 2.77 -12.90
C SER A 84 35.08 2.70 -14.42
N ARG A 85 33.91 2.80 -15.07
CA ARG A 85 33.73 2.73 -16.52
C ARG A 85 32.89 3.91 -16.99
N TRP A 86 33.20 4.39 -18.20
CA TRP A 86 32.37 5.39 -18.83
C TRP A 86 30.95 4.85 -19.06
N GLY A 87 29.94 5.66 -18.72
CA GLY A 87 28.54 5.29 -18.83
C GLY A 87 27.89 4.76 -17.55
N ILE A 88 28.66 4.54 -16.47
CA ILE A 88 28.07 4.28 -15.15
C ILE A 88 27.20 5.48 -14.74
N SER A 89 25.98 5.19 -14.31
CA SER A 89 25.08 6.20 -13.78
C SER A 89 25.58 6.66 -12.41
N MET A 90 25.70 7.98 -12.25
CA MET A 90 26.19 8.62 -11.01
C MET A 90 25.35 9.86 -10.68
N ARG A 91 24.17 9.99 -11.30
CA ARG A 91 23.39 11.23 -11.27
C ARG A 91 22.22 11.07 -10.32
N ASN A 92 22.35 11.65 -9.13
CA ASN A 92 21.31 11.61 -8.07
C ASN A 92 19.90 12.04 -8.53
N TYR A 93 19.79 12.89 -9.55
CA TYR A 93 18.49 13.31 -10.08
C TYR A 93 17.82 12.25 -10.96
N GLN A 94 18.48 11.15 -11.31
CA GLN A 94 17.94 10.02 -12.08
C GLN A 94 17.53 8.84 -11.19
N VAL A 95 17.96 8.83 -9.93
CA VAL A 95 17.72 7.77 -8.93
C VAL A 95 16.24 7.64 -8.59
N LEU A 96 15.72 6.41 -8.54
CA LEU A 96 14.32 6.09 -8.23
C LEU A 96 14.11 5.56 -6.81
N GLU A 97 15.17 5.09 -6.15
CA GLU A 97 15.13 4.43 -4.83
C GLU A 97 14.23 5.16 -3.81
N ASP A 98 14.39 6.48 -3.64
CA ASP A 98 13.57 7.25 -2.68
C ASP A 98 12.07 7.25 -3.02
N ARG A 99 11.71 7.21 -4.31
CA ARG A 99 10.31 7.16 -4.76
C ARG A 99 9.75 5.77 -4.55
N LEU A 100 10.52 4.74 -4.84
CA LEU A 100 10.13 3.35 -4.58
C LEU A 100 9.88 3.13 -3.09
N ILE A 101 10.86 3.43 -2.23
CA ILE A 101 10.75 3.21 -0.79
C ILE A 101 9.61 4.02 -0.17
N ARG A 102 9.45 5.29 -0.57
CA ARG A 102 8.32 6.13 -0.12
C ARG A 102 6.98 5.53 -0.55
N HIS A 103 6.85 5.06 -1.78
CA HIS A 103 5.61 4.46 -2.28
C HIS A 103 5.27 3.15 -1.56
N LEU A 104 6.28 2.30 -1.28
CA LEU A 104 6.09 1.08 -0.49
C LEU A 104 5.57 1.39 0.92
N ASP A 105 6.10 2.44 1.56
CA ASP A 105 5.64 2.91 2.87
C ASP A 105 4.21 3.47 2.83
N GLU A 106 3.91 4.33 1.85
CA GLU A 106 2.57 4.92 1.65
C GLU A 106 1.48 3.86 1.42
N ILE A 107 1.79 2.81 0.66
CA ILE A 107 0.89 1.67 0.43
C ILE A 107 0.85 0.72 1.64
N GLY A 108 1.80 0.82 2.55
CA GLY A 108 1.87 0.01 3.76
C GLY A 108 2.39 -1.40 3.53
N VAL A 109 3.25 -1.59 2.53
CA VAL A 109 3.87 -2.89 2.22
C VAL A 109 4.69 -3.37 3.43
N LYS A 110 4.42 -4.61 3.88
CA LYS A 110 5.16 -5.25 5.01
C LYS A 110 6.10 -6.35 4.57
N LYS A 111 5.84 -6.93 3.40
CA LYS A 111 6.59 -8.03 2.83
C LYS A 111 6.38 -8.00 1.31
N LEU A 112 7.44 -8.34 0.58
CA LEU A 112 7.37 -8.71 -0.82
C LEU A 112 7.39 -10.24 -0.91
N ASP A 113 6.48 -10.83 -1.69
CA ASP A 113 6.45 -12.27 -1.91
C ASP A 113 7.55 -12.73 -2.86
N PHE A 114 7.84 -11.92 -3.86
CA PHE A 114 8.96 -12.12 -4.76
C PHE A 114 9.39 -10.80 -5.39
N ILE A 115 10.56 -10.84 -6.01
CA ILE A 115 11.15 -9.77 -6.79
C ILE A 115 11.65 -10.41 -8.09
N ILE A 116 11.39 -9.77 -9.23
CA ILE A 116 11.88 -10.19 -10.54
C ILE A 116 12.77 -9.08 -11.08
N GLY A 117 14.06 -9.37 -11.28
CA GLY A 117 14.96 -8.52 -12.05
C GLY A 117 14.94 -8.93 -13.53
N THR A 118 14.71 -7.98 -14.43
CA THR A 118 14.66 -8.23 -15.88
C THR A 118 16.05 -8.43 -16.47
N HIS A 119 17.02 -7.62 -16.04
CA HIS A 119 18.43 -7.70 -16.39
C HIS A 119 19.28 -6.91 -15.37
N VAL A 120 20.59 -6.80 -15.63
CA VAL A 120 21.58 -6.34 -14.64
C VAL A 120 22.02 -4.87 -14.80
N HIS A 121 21.32 -4.06 -15.59
CA HIS A 121 21.62 -2.63 -15.60
C HIS A 121 21.07 -1.95 -14.34
N SER A 122 21.79 -0.94 -13.84
CA SER A 122 21.50 -0.30 -12.55
C SER A 122 20.14 0.37 -12.51
N ASP A 123 19.65 0.88 -13.65
CA ASP A 123 18.32 1.46 -13.79
C ASP A 123 17.15 0.46 -13.65
N HIS A 124 17.46 -0.82 -13.44
CA HIS A 124 16.53 -1.91 -13.17
C HIS A 124 16.85 -2.66 -11.86
N ILE A 125 18.12 -3.01 -11.64
CA ILE A 125 18.56 -3.81 -10.48
C ILE A 125 19.11 -2.98 -9.32
N GLY A 126 19.21 -1.66 -9.48
CA GLY A 126 19.89 -0.77 -8.53
C GLY A 126 19.37 -0.93 -7.11
N GLY A 127 18.07 -0.75 -6.89
CA GLY A 127 17.47 -0.89 -5.54
C GLY A 127 17.39 -2.33 -4.98
N ALA A 128 18.21 -3.26 -5.48
CA ALA A 128 18.33 -4.64 -5.02
C ALA A 128 19.51 -4.91 -4.10
N ASP A 129 20.38 -3.92 -3.94
CA ASP A 129 21.69 -4.04 -3.30
C ASP A 129 21.66 -3.98 -1.76
#